data_AF-A0A2P2E389-F1
#
_entry.id   AF-A0A2P2E389-F1
#
_cell.length_a   1.000
_cell.length_b   1.000
_cell.length_c   1.000
_cell.angle_alpha   90.00
_cell.angle_beta   90.00
_cell.angle_gamma   90.00
#
_symmetry.space_group_name_H-M   'P 1'
#
loop_
_entity.id
_entity.type
_entity.pdbx_description
1 polymer ?
#
loop_
_entity_poly.entity_id
_entity_poly.type
_entity_poly.pdbx_seq_one_letter_code
_entity_poly.pdbx_strand_id
1 'polypeptide(L)'
;MIYLTRISDYAEEQGFIAVFPEGIGNRWNDGRNVKTSLTDQRNTDDVYFLKSLALLFQARYPIDEKRIHIAGISNGGFMTQRVLCEANDIFVSGFSVAANTSLNLSKFCQVNHPVSIGFIFGKRDDVVPYDGGEVKIPYQEGGTTKRLAGGETISFQDSILFWKKQLQCEFETKKRLPKMNRFWGQEIRFESFINRVTNSKVHSYLIEEGGHIWPHGFYYVSEKNYGYFSDDLDATKHILKFFSETAREQPEVN
;
A
#
# COMPACT_ATOMS: atom_id res chain seq x y z
N MET A 1 -10.90 5.41 -7.24
CA MET A 1 -9.84 4.38 -7.40
C MET A 1 -9.67 3.93 -8.85
N ILE A 2 -10.73 3.51 -9.56
CA ILE A 2 -10.67 3.07 -10.97
C ILE A 2 -9.84 4.03 -11.86
N TYR A 3 -10.27 5.29 -11.97
CA TYR A 3 -9.54 6.28 -12.77
C TYR A 3 -8.18 6.64 -12.17
N LEU A 4 -8.10 6.78 -10.85
CA LEU A 4 -6.86 7.16 -10.16
C LEU A 4 -5.71 6.22 -10.48
N THR A 5 -5.95 4.91 -10.43
CA THR A 5 -4.89 3.90 -10.57
C THR A 5 -4.72 3.39 -11.99
N ARG A 6 -5.71 3.53 -12.88
CA ARG A 6 -5.65 2.95 -14.24
C ARG A 6 -5.48 1.42 -14.24
N ILE A 7 -5.74 0.75 -13.11
CA ILE A 7 -5.61 -0.71 -13.00
C ILE A 7 -6.62 -1.42 -13.91
N SER A 8 -7.78 -0.81 -14.17
CA SER A 8 -8.80 -1.33 -15.10
C SER A 8 -8.22 -1.57 -16.50
N ASP A 9 -7.43 -0.61 -16.99
CA ASP A 9 -6.88 -0.65 -18.34
C ASP A 9 -5.92 -1.84 -18.49
N TYR A 10 -5.04 -2.01 -17.50
CA TYR A 10 -4.14 -3.15 -17.42
C TYR A 10 -4.88 -4.48 -17.19
N ALA A 11 -6.01 -4.47 -16.49
CA ALA A 11 -6.81 -5.68 -16.25
C ALA A 11 -7.37 -6.24 -17.56
N GLU A 12 -7.87 -5.36 -18.43
CA GLU A 12 -8.32 -5.70 -19.77
C GLU A 12 -7.16 -6.18 -20.66
N GLU A 13 -6.01 -5.51 -20.60
CA GLU A 13 -4.84 -5.86 -21.42
C GLU A 13 -4.13 -7.15 -20.99
N GLN A 14 -4.01 -7.40 -19.69
CA GLN A 14 -3.19 -8.49 -19.13
C GLN A 14 -4.01 -9.69 -18.63
N GLY A 15 -5.34 -9.59 -18.64
CA GLY A 15 -6.23 -10.72 -18.34
C GLY A 15 -6.30 -11.08 -16.86
N PHE A 16 -6.53 -10.10 -15.98
CA PHE A 16 -6.79 -10.34 -14.55
C PHE A 16 -8.07 -9.65 -14.08
N ILE A 17 -8.61 -10.07 -12.94
CA ILE A 17 -9.80 -9.46 -12.35
C ILE A 17 -9.36 -8.33 -11.41
N ALA A 18 -9.76 -7.10 -11.73
CA ALA A 18 -9.60 -5.95 -10.84
C ALA A 18 -10.89 -5.70 -10.06
N VAL A 19 -10.80 -5.65 -8.72
CA VAL A 19 -11.94 -5.38 -7.84
C VAL A 19 -11.69 -4.09 -7.07
N PHE A 20 -12.66 -3.18 -7.09
CA PHE A 20 -12.58 -1.87 -6.43
C PHE A 20 -13.67 -1.75 -5.37
N PRO A 21 -13.50 -2.38 -4.20
CA PRO A 21 -14.51 -2.36 -3.16
C PRO A 21 -14.62 -0.96 -2.51
N GLU A 22 -15.83 -0.62 -2.06
CA GLU A 22 -16.12 0.65 -1.41
C GLU A 22 -16.23 0.45 0.11
N GLY A 23 -15.43 1.19 0.86
CA GLY A 23 -15.48 1.21 2.32
C GLY A 23 -16.62 2.08 2.84
N ILE A 24 -17.15 1.74 4.02
CA ILE A 24 -18.26 2.50 4.62
C ILE A 24 -17.81 3.94 4.92
N GLY A 25 -18.54 4.91 4.35
CA GLY A 25 -18.20 6.33 4.51
C GLY A 25 -16.88 6.71 3.83
N ASN A 26 -16.48 5.99 2.78
CA ASN A 26 -15.19 6.14 2.10
C ASN A 26 -13.97 5.90 3.01
N ARG A 27 -14.13 5.01 4.00
CA ARG A 27 -13.09 4.67 4.97
C ARG A 27 -13.02 3.16 5.18
N TRP A 28 -11.82 2.72 5.54
CA TRP A 28 -11.52 1.40 6.09
C TRP A 28 -11.14 1.53 7.56
N ASN A 29 -11.57 0.60 8.39
CA ASN A 29 -10.98 0.29 9.69
C ASN A 29 -9.60 -0.33 9.44
N ASP A 30 -8.60 0.52 9.24
CA ASP A 30 -7.24 0.12 8.88
C ASP A 30 -6.33 -0.16 10.08
N GLY A 31 -6.92 -0.21 11.28
CA GLY A 31 -6.21 -0.54 12.51
C GLY A 31 -5.39 0.60 13.10
N ARG A 32 -5.53 1.85 12.60
CA ARG A 32 -4.91 3.04 13.21
C ARG A 32 -5.57 3.52 14.50
N ASN A 33 -6.75 3.00 14.87
CA ASN A 33 -7.53 3.41 16.04
C ASN A 33 -7.89 4.92 16.03
N VAL A 34 -8.40 5.39 14.89
CA VAL A 34 -8.74 6.81 14.69
C VAL A 34 -10.10 7.08 15.32
N LYS A 35 -10.13 7.68 16.52
CA LYS A 35 -11.37 7.90 17.30
C LYS A 35 -12.50 8.64 16.56
N THR A 36 -12.14 9.49 15.61
CA THR A 36 -13.09 10.28 14.80
C THR A 36 -13.55 9.56 13.53
N SER A 37 -12.97 8.41 13.20
CA SER A 37 -13.32 7.63 12.03
C SER A 37 -14.59 6.81 12.29
N LEU A 38 -15.50 6.82 11.31
CA LEU A 38 -16.77 6.10 11.39
C LEU A 38 -16.57 4.59 11.52
N THR A 39 -15.58 4.04 10.82
CA THR A 39 -15.29 2.61 10.80
C THR A 39 -14.70 2.13 12.13
N ASP A 40 -13.86 2.94 12.78
CA ASP A 40 -13.36 2.70 14.13
C ASP A 40 -14.50 2.78 15.17
N GLN A 41 -15.36 3.81 15.09
CA GLN A 41 -16.50 3.98 16.00
C GLN A 41 -17.51 2.84 15.91
N ARG A 42 -17.71 2.30 14.70
CA ARG A 42 -18.60 1.15 14.46
C ARG A 42 -17.90 -0.19 14.60
N ASN A 43 -16.59 -0.19 14.80
CA ASN A 43 -15.74 -1.38 14.81
C ASN A 43 -16.03 -2.31 13.61
N THR A 44 -16.03 -1.75 12.39
CA THR A 44 -16.28 -2.54 11.18
C THR A 44 -15.19 -3.57 10.96
N ASP A 45 -15.57 -4.78 10.57
CA ASP A 45 -14.63 -5.85 10.22
C ASP A 45 -14.31 -5.84 8.73
N ASP A 46 -13.48 -4.88 8.35
CA ASP A 46 -13.11 -4.66 6.96
C ASP A 46 -12.11 -5.70 6.43
N VAL A 47 -11.36 -6.37 7.32
CA VAL A 47 -10.53 -7.52 6.94
C VAL A 47 -11.42 -8.68 6.53
N TYR A 48 -12.43 -9.01 7.33
CA TYR A 48 -13.40 -10.06 6.99
C TYR A 48 -14.14 -9.76 5.69
N PHE A 49 -14.55 -8.51 5.47
CA PHE A 49 -15.19 -8.11 4.22
C PHE A 49 -14.29 -8.34 2.99
N LEU A 50 -13.05 -7.84 3.01
CA LEU A 50 -12.11 -8.00 1.89
C LEU A 50 -11.74 -9.47 1.66
N LYS A 51 -11.56 -10.24 2.74
CA LYS A 51 -11.33 -11.69 2.67
C LYS A 51 -12.52 -12.42 2.04
N SER A 52 -13.73 -12.12 2.50
CA SER A 52 -14.97 -12.72 1.98
C SER A 52 -15.19 -12.37 0.51
N LEU A 53 -14.82 -11.16 0.09
CA LEU A 53 -14.88 -10.74 -1.30
C LEU A 53 -13.92 -11.56 -2.17
N ALA A 54 -12.67 -11.76 -1.75
CA ALA A 54 -11.72 -12.61 -2.46
C ALA A 54 -12.23 -14.06 -2.59
N LEU A 55 -12.73 -14.65 -1.50
CA LEU A 55 -13.31 -15.99 -1.48
C LEU A 55 -14.54 -16.11 -2.41
N LEU A 56 -15.39 -15.07 -2.46
CA LEU A 56 -16.54 -15.04 -3.37
C LEU A 56 -16.12 -15.09 -4.84
N PHE A 57 -15.05 -14.37 -5.20
CA PHE A 57 -14.52 -14.38 -6.56
C PHE A 57 -13.84 -15.73 -6.89
N GLN A 58 -13.11 -16.32 -5.93
CA GLN A 58 -12.56 -17.68 -6.08
C GLN A 58 -13.66 -18.70 -6.40
N ALA A 59 -14.78 -18.63 -5.69
CA ALA A 59 -15.89 -19.57 -5.89
C ALA A 59 -16.64 -19.38 -7.23
N ARG A 60 -16.54 -18.20 -7.85
CA ARG A 60 -17.33 -17.85 -9.06
C ARG A 60 -16.53 -17.83 -10.36
N TYR A 61 -15.22 -17.64 -10.29
CA TYR A 61 -14.36 -17.46 -11.45
C TYR A 61 -13.11 -18.34 -11.32
N PRO A 62 -12.53 -18.80 -12.44
CA PRO A 62 -11.29 -19.59 -12.43
C PRO A 62 -10.09 -18.67 -12.18
N ILE A 63 -9.92 -18.23 -10.93
CA ILE A 63 -8.80 -17.38 -10.53
C ILE A 63 -7.63 -18.23 -10.01
N ASP A 64 -6.40 -17.76 -10.23
CA ASP A 64 -5.23 -18.37 -9.61
C ASP A 64 -5.15 -17.98 -8.13
N GLU A 65 -5.49 -18.92 -7.25
CA GLU A 65 -5.47 -18.71 -5.80
C GLU A 65 -4.07 -18.39 -5.25
N LYS A 66 -3.01 -18.67 -6.01
CA LYS A 66 -1.63 -18.32 -5.66
C LYS A 66 -1.32 -16.85 -5.97
N ARG A 67 -2.24 -16.10 -6.60
CA ARG A 67 -2.05 -14.73 -7.09
C ARG A 67 -3.21 -13.81 -6.71
N ILE A 68 -3.54 -13.77 -5.42
CA ILE A 68 -4.50 -12.81 -4.87
C ILE A 68 -3.74 -11.70 -4.17
N HIS A 69 -3.87 -10.49 -4.72
CA HIS A 69 -3.08 -9.33 -4.32
C HIS A 69 -3.98 -8.18 -3.85
N ILE A 70 -3.44 -7.27 -3.05
CA ILE A 70 -4.15 -6.08 -2.59
C ILE A 70 -3.25 -4.84 -2.65
N ALA A 71 -3.77 -3.73 -3.17
CA ALA A 71 -3.06 -2.46 -3.16
C ALA A 71 -4.01 -1.34 -2.74
N GLY A 72 -3.45 -0.30 -2.14
CA GLY A 72 -4.22 0.86 -1.75
C GLY A 72 -3.34 2.06 -1.42
N ILE A 73 -3.99 3.21 -1.40
CA ILE A 73 -3.37 4.50 -1.08
C ILE A 73 -3.90 5.07 0.22
N SER A 74 -3.04 5.70 1.02
CA SER A 74 -3.42 6.40 2.25
C SER A 74 -4.13 5.43 3.21
N ASN A 75 -5.40 5.68 3.59
CA ASN A 75 -6.24 4.73 4.33
C ASN A 75 -6.29 3.33 3.70
N GLY A 76 -6.32 3.23 2.36
CA GLY A 76 -6.22 1.94 1.66
C GLY A 76 -4.82 1.32 1.73
N GLY A 77 -3.75 2.11 1.86
CA GLY A 77 -2.38 1.63 2.04
C GLY A 77 -2.16 1.08 3.46
N PHE A 78 -2.70 1.76 4.48
CA PHE A 78 -2.78 1.21 5.83
C PHE A 78 -3.64 -0.08 5.86
N MET A 79 -4.78 -0.09 5.17
CA MET A 79 -5.63 -1.28 5.11
C MET A 79 -4.94 -2.45 4.41
N THR A 80 -4.21 -2.18 3.33
CA THR A 80 -3.37 -3.17 2.62
C THR A 80 -2.42 -3.87 3.60
N GLN A 81 -1.72 -3.09 4.43
CA GLN A 81 -0.82 -3.64 5.44
C GLN A 81 -1.57 -4.48 6.49
N ARG A 82 -2.73 -4.00 6.98
CA ARG A 82 -3.56 -4.75 7.93
C ARG A 82 -4.05 -6.08 7.35
N VAL A 83 -4.51 -6.08 6.09
CA VAL A 83 -4.94 -7.30 5.39
C VAL A 83 -3.79 -8.30 5.28
N LEU A 84 -2.57 -7.87 4.98
CA LEU A 84 -1.41 -8.77 4.94
C LEU A 84 -1.04 -9.32 6.33
N CYS A 85 -1.37 -8.63 7.41
CA CYS A 85 -1.17 -9.14 8.77
C CYS A 85 -2.24 -10.17 9.16
N GLU A 86 -3.51 -9.91 8.85
CA GLU A 86 -4.64 -10.68 9.39
C GLU A 86 -5.24 -11.70 8.40
N ALA A 87 -4.97 -11.57 7.10
CA ALA A 87 -5.50 -12.41 6.03
C ALA A 87 -4.41 -12.87 5.03
N ASN A 88 -3.19 -13.08 5.51
CA ASN A 88 -2.07 -13.63 4.72
C ASN A 88 -2.29 -15.08 4.25
N ASP A 89 -3.32 -15.76 4.73
CA ASP A 89 -3.78 -17.04 4.20
C ASP A 89 -4.46 -16.91 2.83
N ILE A 90 -5.00 -15.73 2.50
CA ILE A 90 -5.64 -15.42 1.22
C ILE A 90 -4.78 -14.49 0.36
N PHE A 91 -4.33 -13.37 0.90
CA PHE A 91 -3.57 -12.37 0.14
C PHE A 91 -2.08 -12.69 0.19
N VAL A 92 -1.47 -12.96 -0.97
CA VAL A 92 -0.07 -13.40 -1.08
C VAL A 92 0.91 -12.24 -1.16
N SER A 93 0.44 -11.09 -1.64
CA SER A 93 1.23 -9.87 -1.59
C SER A 93 0.35 -8.63 -1.64
N GLY A 94 0.94 -7.51 -1.24
CA GLY A 94 0.26 -6.24 -1.35
C GLY A 94 1.19 -5.05 -1.50
N PHE A 95 0.61 -3.91 -1.85
CA PHE A 95 1.37 -2.71 -2.15
C PHE A 95 0.75 -1.47 -1.49
N SER A 96 1.48 -0.91 -0.52
CA SER A 96 1.08 0.26 0.26
C SER A 96 1.60 1.54 -0.38
N VAL A 97 0.68 2.44 -0.77
CA VAL A 97 1.01 3.73 -1.37
C VAL A 97 0.66 4.87 -0.41
N ALA A 98 1.57 5.84 -0.23
CA ALA A 98 1.37 7.00 0.65
C ALA A 98 0.89 6.64 2.07
N ALA A 99 1.43 5.54 2.62
CA ALA A 99 1.13 5.07 3.96
C ALA A 99 2.34 4.32 4.54
N ASN A 100 2.81 4.79 5.69
CA ASN A 100 3.75 4.09 6.57
C ASN A 100 3.03 2.96 7.33
N THR A 101 3.76 2.19 8.13
CA THR A 101 3.16 1.26 9.10
C THR A 101 2.57 2.06 10.25
N SER A 102 1.31 1.78 10.62
CA SER A 102 0.72 2.41 11.81
C SER A 102 1.40 1.91 13.08
N LEU A 103 1.54 2.79 14.07
CA LEU A 103 2.14 2.45 15.36
C LEU A 103 1.34 1.36 16.09
N ASN A 104 0.03 1.29 15.84
CA ASN A 104 -0.80 0.24 16.40
C ASN A 104 -0.54 -1.10 15.69
N LEU A 105 -0.55 -1.13 14.35
CA LEU A 105 -0.28 -2.34 13.56
C LEU A 105 1.09 -2.94 13.89
N SER A 106 2.12 -2.10 14.08
CA SER A 106 3.47 -2.56 14.42
C SER A 106 3.55 -3.30 15.77
N LYS A 107 2.53 -3.19 16.64
CA LYS A 107 2.50 -3.83 17.95
C LYS A 107 1.87 -5.22 17.93
N PHE A 108 0.94 -5.48 17.01
CA PHE A 108 0.16 -6.73 17.02
C PHE A 108 0.30 -7.58 15.75
N CYS A 109 0.77 -7.00 14.64
CA CYS A 109 0.86 -7.73 13.38
C CYS A 109 1.83 -8.92 13.49
N GLN A 110 1.32 -10.09 13.13
CA GLN A 110 2.04 -11.35 13.04
C GLN A 110 1.69 -12.02 11.72
N VAL A 111 2.70 -12.33 10.92
CA VAL A 111 2.52 -12.97 9.61
C VAL A 111 2.78 -14.46 9.76
N ASN A 112 1.76 -15.29 9.49
CA ASN A 112 1.85 -16.75 9.67
C ASN A 112 2.04 -17.51 8.35
N HIS A 113 1.82 -16.84 7.22
CA HIS A 113 2.02 -17.39 5.88
C HIS A 113 2.98 -16.49 5.08
N PRO A 114 3.83 -17.05 4.20
CA PRO A 114 4.67 -16.24 3.31
C PRO A 114 3.85 -15.20 2.55
N VAL A 115 4.24 -13.93 2.69
CA VAL A 115 3.68 -12.81 1.93
C VAL A 115 4.76 -11.85 1.50
N SER A 116 4.49 -11.08 0.46
CA SER A 116 5.37 -10.00 0.00
C SER A 116 4.70 -8.64 0.13
N ILE A 117 5.46 -7.59 0.41
CA ILE A 117 4.92 -6.23 0.47
C ILE A 117 5.78 -5.22 -0.29
N GLY A 118 5.14 -4.34 -1.03
CA GLY A 118 5.75 -3.17 -1.65
C GLY A 118 5.31 -1.87 -0.99
N PHE A 119 6.17 -0.86 -1.03
CA PHE A 119 5.88 0.51 -0.58
C PHE A 119 6.21 1.53 -1.66
N ILE A 120 5.32 2.48 -1.89
CA ILE A 120 5.62 3.74 -2.60
C ILE A 120 5.29 4.88 -1.66
N PHE A 121 6.26 5.77 -1.44
CA PHE A 121 6.10 6.86 -0.49
C PHE A 121 6.75 8.16 -0.98
N GLY A 122 6.08 9.28 -0.73
CA GLY A 122 6.60 10.61 -0.99
C GLY A 122 7.25 11.19 0.26
N LYS A 123 8.51 11.62 0.19
CA LYS A 123 9.21 12.17 1.37
C LYS A 123 8.64 13.52 1.82
N ARG A 124 7.94 14.24 0.93
CA ARG A 124 7.25 15.51 1.20
C ARG A 124 5.74 15.33 1.39
N ASP A 125 5.30 14.13 1.76
CA ASP A 125 3.92 13.86 2.15
C ASP A 125 3.54 14.72 3.36
N ASP A 126 2.52 15.57 3.18
CA ASP A 126 2.08 16.54 4.18
C ASP A 126 0.94 16.01 5.08
N VAL A 127 0.49 14.78 4.83
CA VAL A 127 -0.58 14.06 5.53
C VAL A 127 0.01 12.97 6.43
N VAL A 128 0.85 12.09 5.87
CA VAL A 128 1.55 11.02 6.56
C VAL A 128 3.04 11.40 6.67
N PRO A 129 3.56 11.70 7.87
CA PRO A 129 4.94 12.17 8.00
C PRO A 129 5.96 11.08 7.66
N TYR A 130 6.95 11.42 6.84
CA TYR A 130 8.07 10.53 6.49
C TYR A 130 8.82 10.01 7.73
N ASP A 131 9.10 10.88 8.71
CA ASP A 131 9.79 10.53 9.95
C ASP A 131 8.88 9.85 11.00
N GLY A 132 7.61 9.61 10.66
CA GLY A 132 6.61 9.06 11.57
C GLY A 132 5.98 10.12 12.49
N GLY A 133 5.09 9.68 13.36
CA GLY A 133 4.29 10.53 14.24
C GLY A 133 2.82 10.60 13.81
N GLU A 134 2.16 11.70 14.18
CA GLU A 134 0.72 11.89 13.97
C GLU A 134 0.40 12.18 12.49
N VAL A 135 -0.49 11.37 11.92
CA VAL A 135 -1.10 11.61 10.60
C VAL A 135 -2.07 12.78 10.72
N LYS A 136 -1.99 13.74 9.78
CA LYS A 136 -2.79 14.97 9.82
C LYS A 136 -3.62 15.11 8.55
N ILE A 137 -4.87 14.65 8.61
CA ILE A 137 -5.78 14.60 7.46
C ILE A 137 -6.38 15.99 7.21
N PRO A 138 -6.17 16.60 6.02
CA PRO A 138 -6.75 17.89 5.70
C PRO A 138 -8.27 17.79 5.52
N TYR A 139 -8.99 18.78 6.01
CA TYR A 139 -10.41 18.98 5.73
C TYR A 139 -10.74 20.46 5.63
N GLN A 140 -11.82 20.78 4.92
CA GLN A 140 -12.30 22.15 4.75
C GLN A 140 -13.40 22.44 5.77
N GLU A 141 -13.23 23.52 6.54
CA GLU A 141 -14.25 24.01 7.47
C GLU A 141 -14.30 25.53 7.38
N GLY A 142 -15.48 26.09 7.05
CA GLY A 142 -15.67 27.54 6.96
C GLY A 142 -14.73 28.24 5.95
N GLY A 143 -14.32 27.55 4.87
CA GLY A 143 -13.37 28.07 3.89
C GLY A 143 -11.90 28.05 4.33
N THR A 144 -11.60 27.41 5.47
CA THR A 144 -10.24 27.24 5.98
C THR A 144 -9.83 25.76 5.95
N THR A 145 -8.57 25.49 5.59
CA THR A 145 -7.98 24.16 5.71
C THR A 145 -7.61 23.91 7.17
N LYS A 146 -8.25 22.95 7.81
CA LYS A 146 -7.88 22.42 9.13
C LYS A 146 -7.33 21.00 8.98
N ARG A 147 -6.74 20.46 10.04
CA ARG A 147 -6.18 19.11 10.07
C ARG A 147 -6.77 18.29 11.23
N LEU A 148 -7.24 17.08 10.92
CA LEU A 148 -7.71 16.10 11.92
C LEU A 148 -6.61 15.08 12.20
N ALA A 149 -6.49 14.67 13.45
CA ALA A 149 -5.64 13.54 13.83
C ALA A 149 -6.13 12.26 13.16
N GLY A 150 -5.23 11.56 12.47
CA GLY A 150 -5.47 10.36 11.68
C GLY A 150 -4.74 9.12 12.21
N GLY A 151 -4.46 9.09 13.52
CA GLY A 151 -3.65 8.06 14.18
C GLY A 151 -2.15 8.34 14.07
N GLU A 152 -1.35 7.41 14.60
CA GLU A 152 0.12 7.51 14.63
C GLU A 152 0.77 6.45 13.76
N THR A 153 1.92 6.78 13.17
CA THR A 153 2.75 5.87 12.38
C THR A 153 4.19 5.86 12.87
N ILE A 154 4.91 4.77 12.61
CA ILE A 154 6.37 4.79 12.65
C ILE A 154 6.92 5.46 11.39
N SER A 155 8.22 5.72 11.33
CA SER A 155 8.86 6.33 10.16
C SER A 155 8.77 5.43 8.94
N PHE A 156 8.98 5.99 7.74
CA PHE A 156 9.05 5.21 6.51
C PHE A 156 10.18 4.17 6.60
N GLN A 157 11.36 4.55 7.09
CA GLN A 157 12.46 3.62 7.32
C GLN A 157 12.08 2.51 8.28
N ASP A 158 11.48 2.85 9.42
CA ASP A 158 11.08 1.86 10.41
C ASP A 158 9.97 0.94 9.90
N SER A 159 9.12 1.43 8.98
CA SER A 159 8.12 0.61 8.29
C SER A 159 8.77 -0.46 7.43
N ILE A 160 9.80 -0.10 6.65
CA ILE A 160 10.57 -1.07 5.85
C ILE A 160 11.32 -2.04 6.77
N LEU A 161 11.94 -1.56 7.84
CA LEU A 161 12.64 -2.43 8.81
C LEU A 161 11.68 -3.38 9.54
N PHE A 162 10.48 -2.91 9.88
CA PHE A 162 9.42 -3.72 10.46
C PHE A 162 9.04 -4.88 9.54
N TRP A 163 8.70 -4.60 8.27
CA TRP A 163 8.32 -5.64 7.32
C TRP A 163 9.47 -6.56 6.93
N LYS A 164 10.69 -6.02 6.80
CA LYS A 164 11.91 -6.81 6.63
C LYS A 164 12.08 -7.82 7.77
N LYS A 165 11.87 -7.39 9.03
CA LYS A 165 11.97 -8.25 10.21
C LYS A 165 10.86 -9.30 10.24
N GLN A 166 9.61 -8.90 10.00
CA GLN A 166 8.46 -9.80 9.99
C GLN A 166 8.62 -10.92 8.96
N LEU A 167 9.10 -10.58 7.77
CA LEU A 167 9.27 -11.52 6.66
C LEU A 167 10.65 -12.17 6.62
N GLN A 168 11.52 -11.90 7.61
CA GLN A 168 12.89 -12.41 7.67
C GLN A 168 13.68 -12.17 6.37
N CYS A 169 13.48 -11.01 5.75
CA CYS A 169 14.11 -10.66 4.49
C CYS A 169 15.53 -10.09 4.72
N GLU A 170 16.45 -10.46 3.84
CA GLU A 170 17.79 -9.91 3.77
C GLU A 170 17.88 -8.83 2.68
N PHE A 171 18.88 -7.95 2.78
CA PHE A 171 19.11 -6.95 1.74
C PHE A 171 19.48 -7.61 0.42
N GLU A 172 18.84 -7.17 -0.67
CA GLU A 172 19.09 -7.68 -2.01
C GLU A 172 19.73 -6.60 -2.89
N THR A 173 19.05 -5.47 -3.10
CA THR A 173 19.60 -4.39 -3.93
C THR A 173 19.10 -3.00 -3.54
N LYS A 174 19.89 -1.99 -3.92
CA LYS A 174 19.53 -0.58 -3.84
C LYS A 174 19.85 0.09 -5.16
N LYS A 175 18.88 0.83 -5.70
CA LYS A 175 19.00 1.51 -6.99
C LYS A 175 18.45 2.92 -6.90
N ARG A 176 18.94 3.78 -7.78
CA ARG A 176 18.38 5.09 -8.07
C ARG A 176 17.70 4.96 -9.44
N LEU A 177 16.39 5.14 -9.50
CA LEU A 177 15.64 5.03 -10.74
C LEU A 177 15.49 6.42 -11.39
N PRO A 178 15.62 6.51 -12.74
CA PRO A 178 15.38 7.75 -13.45
C PRO A 178 13.90 8.13 -13.38
N LYS A 179 13.62 9.44 -13.45
CA LYS A 179 12.26 9.97 -13.56
C LYS A 179 11.71 9.69 -14.96
N MET A 180 10.41 9.45 -15.09
CA MET A 180 9.77 9.27 -16.40
C MET A 180 9.82 10.54 -17.27
N ASN A 181 9.72 11.74 -16.67
CA ASN A 181 9.46 13.00 -17.39
C ASN A 181 10.55 14.09 -17.27
N ARG A 182 11.75 13.84 -16.70
CA ARG A 182 12.84 14.84 -16.63
C ARG A 182 14.24 14.25 -16.78
N PHE A 183 15.09 14.92 -17.57
CA PHE A 183 16.49 14.56 -17.83
C PHE A 183 17.50 15.02 -16.74
N TRP A 184 17.13 15.94 -15.84
CA TRP A 184 17.99 16.44 -14.75
C TRP A 184 17.20 16.63 -13.44
N GLY A 185 17.75 16.22 -12.29
CA GLY A 185 17.15 16.37 -10.94
C GLY A 185 16.79 15.05 -10.23
N GLN A 186 16.86 15.02 -8.89
CA GLN A 186 17.02 13.85 -7.99
C GLN A 186 16.06 12.66 -8.16
N GLU A 187 16.58 11.48 -7.81
CA GLU A 187 16.13 10.14 -8.20
C GLU A 187 15.08 9.50 -7.26
N ILE A 188 14.36 8.50 -7.76
CA ILE A 188 13.57 7.60 -6.91
C ILE A 188 14.55 6.62 -6.26
N ARG A 189 14.56 6.55 -4.93
CA ARG A 189 15.34 5.54 -4.20
C ARG A 189 14.55 4.25 -4.15
N PHE A 190 15.08 3.21 -4.77
CA PHE A 190 14.54 1.86 -4.70
C PHE A 190 15.41 0.98 -3.81
N GLU A 191 14.78 0.22 -2.91
CA GLU A 191 15.43 -0.85 -2.16
C GLU A 191 14.59 -2.13 -2.25
N SER A 192 15.25 -3.27 -2.40
CA SER A 192 14.61 -4.59 -2.29
C SER A 192 15.28 -5.46 -1.24
N PHE A 193 14.45 -6.29 -0.64
CA PHE A 193 14.83 -7.29 0.35
C PHE A 193 14.11 -8.58 0.01
N ILE A 194 14.75 -9.72 0.27
CA ILE A 194 14.23 -11.04 -0.06
C ILE A 194 14.48 -12.04 1.07
N ASN A 195 13.50 -12.88 1.35
CA ASN A 195 13.69 -14.11 2.11
C ASN A 195 13.96 -15.24 1.11
N ARG A 196 15.17 -15.81 1.14
CA ARG A 196 15.59 -16.84 0.17
C ARG A 196 14.91 -18.20 0.36
N VAL A 197 14.27 -18.43 1.50
CA VAL A 197 13.57 -19.69 1.81
C VAL A 197 12.13 -19.62 1.35
N THR A 198 11.44 -18.50 1.61
CA THR A 198 10.01 -18.35 1.30
C THR A 198 9.74 -17.55 0.02
N ASN A 199 10.80 -17.03 -0.60
CA ASN A 199 10.75 -16.06 -1.71
C ASN A 199 9.91 -14.80 -1.40
N SER A 200 9.66 -14.51 -0.12
CA SER A 200 8.96 -13.30 0.30
C SER A 200 9.80 -12.08 -0.01
N LYS A 201 9.18 -11.01 -0.51
CA LYS A 201 9.86 -9.79 -0.93
C LYS A 201 9.37 -8.56 -0.16
N VAL A 202 10.29 -7.66 0.15
CA VAL A 202 9.97 -6.28 0.56
C VAL A 202 10.57 -5.32 -0.46
N HIS A 203 9.73 -4.57 -1.16
CA HIS A 203 10.16 -3.51 -2.07
C HIS A 203 9.83 -2.14 -1.48
N SER A 204 10.72 -1.17 -1.63
CA SER A 204 10.46 0.22 -1.26
C SER A 204 10.85 1.17 -2.38
N TYR A 205 9.98 2.12 -2.67
CA TYR A 205 10.17 3.22 -3.61
C TYR A 205 9.95 4.52 -2.84
N LEU A 206 11.00 5.31 -2.67
CA LEU A 206 10.93 6.62 -2.03
C LEU A 206 11.17 7.72 -3.05
N ILE A 207 10.18 8.60 -3.16
CA ILE A 207 10.19 9.75 -4.06
C ILE A 207 10.58 10.97 -3.22
N GLU A 208 11.81 11.48 -3.38
CA GLU A 208 12.38 12.55 -2.53
C GLU A 208 11.54 13.83 -2.48
N GLU A 209 10.88 14.14 -3.60
CA GLU A 209 10.05 15.34 -3.73
C GLU A 209 8.56 15.00 -3.76
N GLY A 210 8.18 13.72 -3.68
CA GLY A 210 6.80 13.28 -3.83
C GLY A 210 5.94 13.63 -2.61
N GLY A 211 4.65 13.89 -2.85
CA GLY A 211 3.63 14.11 -1.83
C GLY A 211 2.77 12.88 -1.50
N HIS A 212 1.61 13.13 -0.90
CA HIS A 212 0.56 12.18 -0.53
C HIS A 212 -0.30 11.74 -1.74
N ILE A 213 0.32 11.03 -2.67
CA ILE A 213 -0.31 10.70 -3.96
C ILE A 213 -0.01 9.25 -4.40
N TRP A 214 -0.82 8.78 -5.33
CA TRP A 214 -0.56 7.73 -6.31
C TRP A 214 0.20 8.35 -7.49
N PRO A 215 1.52 8.10 -7.63
CA PRO A 215 2.32 8.62 -8.72
C PRO A 215 1.75 8.23 -10.09
N HIS A 216 1.73 9.20 -11.01
CA HIS A 216 1.17 9.05 -12.36
C HIS A 216 -0.30 8.59 -12.42
N GLY A 217 -1.09 8.96 -11.41
CA GLY A 217 -2.54 8.73 -11.38
C GLY A 217 -3.36 9.79 -12.13
N PHE A 218 -4.52 9.40 -12.67
CA PHE A 218 -5.31 10.25 -13.60
C PHE A 218 -5.98 11.48 -12.97
N TYR A 219 -6.20 11.51 -11.65
CA TYR A 219 -7.04 12.54 -11.03
C TYR A 219 -6.47 13.08 -9.72
N TYR A 220 -5.92 14.29 -9.78
CA TYR A 220 -5.74 15.13 -8.60
C TYR A 220 -6.21 16.56 -8.86
N VAL A 221 -6.97 17.09 -7.90
CA VAL A 221 -7.66 18.38 -8.02
C VAL A 221 -6.76 19.55 -7.57
N SER A 222 -5.69 19.31 -6.81
CA SER A 222 -4.71 20.37 -6.44
C SER A 222 -3.43 19.85 -5.77
N GLU A 223 -2.24 20.27 -6.23
CA GLU A 223 -0.94 19.99 -5.56
C GLU A 223 -0.89 20.56 -4.14
N LYS A 224 -1.60 21.67 -3.92
CA LYS A 224 -1.59 22.43 -2.65
C LYS A 224 -2.10 21.65 -1.43
N ASN A 225 -2.88 20.59 -1.63
CA ASN A 225 -3.52 19.82 -0.56
C ASN A 225 -2.91 18.43 -0.32
N TYR A 226 -2.04 17.96 -1.23
CA TYR A 226 -1.52 16.59 -1.22
C TYR A 226 -0.03 16.52 -1.59
N GLY A 227 0.66 17.65 -1.72
CA GLY A 227 2.07 17.72 -2.15
C GLY A 227 2.27 17.59 -3.66
N TYR A 228 3.54 17.53 -4.09
CA TYR A 228 3.94 17.55 -5.50
C TYR A 228 3.44 16.32 -6.27
N PHE A 229 2.82 16.55 -7.44
CA PHE A 229 2.43 15.51 -8.39
C PHE A 229 3.64 14.94 -9.09
N SER A 230 4.22 13.90 -8.49
CA SER A 230 5.27 13.13 -9.14
C SER A 230 4.67 12.25 -10.24
N ASP A 231 4.97 12.61 -11.49
CA ASP A 231 4.94 11.71 -12.66
C ASP A 231 6.25 10.93 -12.80
N ASP A 232 7.08 10.89 -11.77
CA ASP A 232 8.43 10.31 -11.89
C ASP A 232 8.39 8.78 -11.96
N LEU A 233 7.32 8.17 -11.46
CA LEU A 233 7.09 6.73 -11.38
C LEU A 233 5.66 6.40 -11.85
N ASP A 234 5.50 5.43 -12.76
CA ASP A 234 4.19 4.80 -12.99
C ASP A 234 3.94 3.77 -11.88
N ALA A 235 3.28 4.21 -10.80
CA ALA A 235 3.04 3.36 -9.63
C ALA A 235 2.33 2.07 -10.02
N THR A 236 1.33 2.14 -10.89
CA THR A 236 0.55 0.98 -11.31
C THR A 236 1.39 -0.05 -12.04
N LYS A 237 2.24 0.39 -12.96
CA LYS A 237 3.17 -0.51 -13.67
C LYS A 237 4.11 -1.24 -12.70
N HIS A 238 4.65 -0.52 -11.72
CA HIS A 238 5.54 -1.11 -10.72
C HIS A 238 4.83 -2.07 -9.76
N ILE A 239 3.60 -1.73 -9.36
CA ILE A 239 2.75 -2.59 -8.52
C ILE A 239 2.41 -3.90 -9.25
N LEU A 240 1.94 -3.81 -10.50
CA LEU A 240 1.58 -4.99 -11.29
C LEU A 240 2.79 -5.87 -11.59
N LYS A 241 3.96 -5.27 -11.86
CA LYS A 241 5.21 -6.02 -11.98
C LYS A 241 5.52 -6.78 -10.69
N PHE A 242 5.41 -6.14 -9.53
CA PHE A 242 5.63 -6.80 -8.25
C PHE A 242 4.66 -7.96 -8.02
N PHE A 243 3.37 -7.79 -8.35
CA PHE A 243 2.38 -8.86 -8.26
C PHE A 243 2.70 -10.04 -9.18
N SER A 244 3.16 -9.78 -10.41
CA SER A 244 3.58 -10.84 -11.33
C SER A 244 4.75 -11.70 -10.81
N GLU A 245 5.56 -11.13 -9.91
CA GLU A 245 6.75 -11.77 -9.34
C GLU A 245 6.52 -12.39 -7.94
N THR A 246 5.29 -12.31 -7.39
CA THR A 246 5.01 -12.66 -5.97
C THR A 246 3.83 -13.63 -5.81
N ALA A 247 3.90 -14.78 -6.48
CA ALA A 247 2.93 -15.86 -6.28
C ALA A 247 3.28 -16.71 -5.05
N ARG A 248 2.27 -17.33 -4.42
CA ARG A 248 2.50 -18.34 -3.37
C ARG A 248 3.19 -19.56 -3.97
N GLU A 249 4.39 -19.85 -3.48
CA GLU A 249 5.10 -21.09 -3.79
C GLU A 249 4.45 -22.25 -3.02
N GLN A 250 4.33 -23.43 -3.65
CA GLN A 250 3.94 -24.62 -2.89
C GLN A 250 5.12 -25.08 -2.05
N PRO A 251 4.91 -25.54 -0.81
CA PRO A 251 5.96 -26.30 -0.13
C PRO A 251 6.31 -27.49 -1.03
N GLU A 252 7.61 -27.68 -1.31
CA GLU A 252 8.07 -28.90 -1.96
C GLU A 252 7.55 -30.08 -1.14
N VAL A 253 6.68 -30.89 -1.75
CA VAL A 253 6.25 -32.14 -1.15
C VAL A 253 7.46 -33.08 -1.28
N ASN A 254 8.27 -33.14 -0.23
CA ASN A 254 9.30 -34.17 -0.06
C ASN A 254 8.66 -35.51 0.29
#